data_AF-A0A8X8D516-F1
#
_entry.id   AF-A0A8X8D516-F1
#
_cell.length_a   1.000
_cell.length_b   1.000
_cell.length_c   1.000
_cell.angle_alpha   90.00
_cell.angle_beta   90.00
_cell.angle_gamma   90.00
#
_symmetry.space_group_name_H-M   'P 1'
#
loop_
_entity.id
_entity.type
_entity.pdbx_description
1 polymer ?
#
loop_
_entity_poly.entity_id
_entity_poly.type
_entity_poly.pdbx_seq_one_letter_code
_entity_poly.pdbx_strand_id
1 'polypeptide(L)' 'MAGSGHTSDNTNQDTKAAKSNQDSNLQDFSEDEENLIARMFGLVGKRWSLIAGRIPGRTAEEIEKYWTSKHTSSKER' A
#
# COMPACT_ATOMS: atom_id res chain seq x y z
N MET A 1 -39.49 4.90 -39.50
CA MET A 1 -39.71 5.44 -38.15
C MET A 1 -38.62 4.86 -37.26
N ALA A 2 -37.58 5.62 -36.94
CA ALA A 2 -36.48 5.16 -36.09
C ALA A 2 -36.75 5.62 -34.66
N GLY A 3 -36.98 4.67 -33.76
CA GLY A 3 -37.16 4.92 -32.34
C GLY A 3 -36.51 3.79 -31.56
N SER A 4 -35.53 4.17 -30.73
CA SER A 4 -35.32 3.73 -29.35
C SER A 4 -33.84 3.87 -29.02
N GLY A 5 -33.50 5.01 -28.42
CA GLY A 5 -32.25 5.20 -27.70
C GLY A 5 -32.33 4.45 -26.37
N HIS A 6 -31.29 3.66 -26.07
CA HIS A 6 -31.07 3.10 -24.75
C HIS A 6 -29.66 3.51 -24.34
N THR A 7 -29.62 4.57 -23.53
CA THR A 7 -28.47 4.94 -22.72
C THR A 7 -28.38 3.96 -21.57
N SER A 8 -27.30 3.20 -21.48
CA SER A 8 -26.92 2.52 -20.25
C SER A 8 -25.50 2.96 -19.92
N ASP A 9 -25.42 4.04 -19.15
CA ASP A 9 -24.22 4.37 -18.38
C ASP A 9 -24.01 3.23 -17.39
N ASN A 10 -23.02 2.39 -17.64
CA ASN A 10 -22.62 1.35 -16.72
C ASN A 10 -21.49 1.88 -15.85
N THR A 11 -21.83 2.79 -14.93
CA THR A 11 -21.01 3.07 -13.74
C THR A 11 -21.01 1.83 -12.85
N ASN A 12 -20.11 0.88 -13.14
CA ASN A 12 -19.66 -0.09 -12.16
C ASN A 12 -18.33 0.38 -11.60
N GLN A 13 -18.43 1.13 -10.50
CA GLN A 13 -17.36 1.24 -9.52
C GLN A 13 -17.24 -0.11 -8.80
N ASP A 14 -16.62 -1.10 -9.42
CA ASP A 14 -16.17 -2.30 -8.72
C ASP A 14 -14.70 -2.12 -8.36
N THR A 15 -14.54 -1.76 -7.09
CA THR A 15 -13.41 -2.03 -6.20
C THR A 15 -12.24 -2.77 -6.85
N LYS A 16 -11.17 -2.00 -7.04
CA LYS A 16 -9.77 -2.41 -7.26
C LYS A 16 -9.52 -3.86 -6.83
N ALA A 17 -9.35 -4.70 -7.84
CA ALA A 17 -9.03 -6.10 -7.73
C ALA A 17 -7.91 -6.37 -6.70
N ALA A 18 -8.23 -7.22 -5.74
CA ALA A 18 -7.26 -7.98 -4.96
C ALA A 18 -6.31 -8.71 -5.92
N LYS A 19 -5.09 -8.18 -6.07
CA LYS A 19 -3.94 -8.91 -6.59
C LYS A 19 -2.99 -9.19 -5.43
N SER A 20 -3.40 -10.08 -4.54
CA SER A 20 -2.45 -10.79 -3.68
C SER A 20 -1.76 -11.84 -4.55
N ASN A 21 -0.72 -11.42 -5.27
CA ASN A 21 0.33 -12.34 -5.70
C ASN A 21 1.35 -12.36 -4.56
N GLN A 22 1.16 -13.35 -3.71
CA GLN A 22 1.97 -13.64 -2.54
C GLN A 22 3.36 -14.10 -3.00
N ASP A 23 4.29 -13.15 -3.10
CA ASP A 23 5.73 -13.46 -3.15
C ASP A 23 6.28 -13.35 -1.73
N SER A 24 6.30 -14.53 -1.11
CA SER A 24 6.77 -14.83 0.24
C SER A 24 8.25 -14.46 0.40
N ASN A 25 8.57 -13.47 1.26
CA ASN A 25 9.62 -13.56 2.30
C ASN A 25 9.95 -12.21 2.98
N LEU A 26 9.05 -11.22 3.02
CA LEU A 26 9.35 -9.95 3.69
C LEU A 26 8.15 -9.52 4.51
N GLN A 27 8.01 -10.17 5.67
CA GLN A 27 7.28 -9.67 6.84
C GLN A 27 5.95 -8.99 6.48
N ASP A 28 4.88 -9.78 6.39
CA ASP A 28 3.53 -9.35 6.00
C ASP A 28 3.08 -8.09 6.75
N PHE A 29 3.35 -6.92 6.17
CA PHE A 29 2.66 -5.67 6.47
C PHE A 29 1.39 -5.67 5.63
N SER A 30 0.25 -5.42 6.27
CA SER A 30 -1.02 -5.29 5.56
C SER A 30 -1.05 -4.00 4.73
N GLU A 31 -1.86 -3.94 3.67
CA GLU A 31 -1.96 -2.76 2.79
C GLU A 31 -2.32 -1.48 3.58
N ASP A 32 -3.10 -1.61 4.66
CA ASP A 32 -3.39 -0.53 5.61
C ASP A 32 -2.14 -0.02 6.34
N GLU A 33 -1.28 -0.94 6.79
CA GLU A 33 -0.03 -0.62 7.48
C GLU A 33 0.97 0.01 6.51
N GLU A 34 1.12 -0.56 5.31
CA GLU A 34 1.97 -0.03 4.25
C GLU A 34 1.54 1.40 3.86
N ASN A 35 0.24 1.65 3.68
CA ASN A 35 -0.29 3.00 3.41
C ASN A 35 -0.04 3.98 4.55
N LEU A 36 -0.10 3.52 5.79
CA LEU A 36 0.17 4.36 6.96
C LEU A 36 1.66 4.71 7.04
N ILE A 37 2.54 3.73 6.80
CA ILE A 37 3.98 3.91 6.73
C ILE A 37 4.33 4.89 5.61
N ALA A 38 3.81 4.69 4.40
CA ALA A 38 4.07 5.56 3.26
C ALA A 38 3.59 7.01 3.51
N ARG A 39 2.38 7.19 4.06
CA ARG A 39 1.88 8.53 4.42
C ARG A 39 2.74 9.20 5.48
N MET A 40 3.08 8.49 6.55
CA MET A 40 3.91 9.06 7.60
C MET A 40 5.34 9.33 7.13
N PHE A 41 5.93 8.43 6.35
CA PHE A 41 7.26 8.65 5.77
C PHE A 41 7.28 9.86 4.84
N GLY A 42 6.21 10.14 4.09
CA GLY A 42 6.07 11.37 3.32
C GLY A 42 6.00 12.64 4.19
N LEU A 43 5.50 12.54 5.42
CA LEU A 43 5.35 13.66 6.36
C LEU A 43 6.60 13.90 7.22
N VAL A 44 7.21 12.82 7.73
CA VAL A 44 8.27 12.88 8.75
C VAL A 44 9.59 12.23 8.30
N GLY A 45 9.60 11.55 7.16
CA GLY A 45 10.75 10.83 6.62
C GLY A 45 11.08 9.58 7.43
N LYS A 46 12.38 9.33 7.61
CA LYS A 46 12.97 8.19 8.34
C LYS A 46 12.74 8.18 9.86
N ARG A 47 11.68 8.81 10.36
CA ARG A 47 11.36 8.85 11.80
C ARG A 47 10.52 7.65 12.20
N TRP A 48 11.10 6.45 12.13
CA TRP A 48 10.40 5.19 12.35
C TRP A 48 9.71 5.07 13.71
N SER A 49 10.32 5.58 14.79
CA SER A 49 9.69 5.58 16.13
C SER A 49 8.36 6.33 16.16
N LEU A 50 8.20 7.38 15.34
CA LEU A 50 6.97 8.16 15.26
C LEU A 50 5.89 7.44 14.44
N ILE A 51 6.31 6.68 13.43
CA ILE A 51 5.44 5.85 12.58
C ILE A 51 4.94 4.64 13.37
N ALA A 52 5.84 3.94 14.06
CA ALA A 52 5.53 2.81 14.95
C ALA A 52 4.57 3.20 16.07
N GLY A 53 4.66 4.42 16.59
CA GLY A 53 3.70 4.93 17.57
C GLY A 53 2.24 5.00 17.06
N ARG A 54 2.01 4.88 15.75
CA ARG A 54 0.67 4.82 15.13
C ARG A 54 0.23 3.41 14.77
N ILE A 55 1.12 2.41 14.80
CA ILE A 55 0.83 1.03 14.44
C ILE A 55 1.06 0.14 15.67
N PRO A 56 0.02 -0.08 16.49
CA PRO A 56 0.15 -0.97 17.65
C PRO A 56 0.46 -2.38 17.15
N GLY A 57 1.59 -2.94 17.60
CA GLY A 57 2.07 -4.26 17.18
C GLY A 57 3.17 -4.24 16.12
N ARG A 58 3.60 -3.06 15.65
CA ARG A 58 4.79 -2.91 14.81
C ARG A 58 5.83 -2.05 15.50
N THR A 59 7.07 -2.50 15.48
CA THR A 59 8.20 -1.74 16.00
C THR A 59 8.82 -0.86 14.91
N ALA A 60 9.51 0.19 15.34
CA ALA A 60 10.24 1.08 14.44
C ALA A 60 11.27 0.31 13.58
N GLU A 61 11.93 -0.67 14.19
CA GLU A 61 12.94 -1.53 13.56
C GLU A 61 12.34 -2.39 12.45
N GLU A 62 11.16 -2.95 12.68
CA GLU A 62 10.41 -3.73 11.69
C GLU A 62 10.03 -2.89 10.47
N ILE A 63 9.50 -1.68 10.70
CA ILE A 63 9.09 -0.75 9.63
C ILE A 63 10.32 -0.29 8.83
N GLU A 64 11.43 0.04 9.50
CA GLU A 64 12.68 0.42 8.86
C GLU A 64 13.21 -0.69 7.95
N LYS A 65 13.22 -1.94 8.45
CA LYS A 65 13.70 -3.10 7.70
C LYS A 65 12.83 -3.38 6.48
N TYR A 66 11.51 -3.34 6.64
CA TYR A 66 10.55 -3.49 5.53
C TYR A 66 10.77 -2.41 4.46
N TRP A 67 10.84 -1.14 4.86
CA TRP A 67 11.00 -0.03 3.91
C TRP A 67 12.35 -0.06 3.22
N THR A 68 13.43 -0.29 3.96
CA THR A 68 14.78 -0.44 3.41
C THR A 68 14.79 -1.60 2.42
N SER A 69 14.30 -2.79 2.80
CA SER A 69 14.25 -3.93 1.87
C SER A 69 13.41 -3.64 0.61
N LYS A 70 12.24 -3.00 0.73
CA LYS A 70 11.39 -2.63 -0.42
C LYS A 70 12.02 -1.55 -1.33
N HIS A 71 12.65 -0.51 -0.76
CA HIS A 71 13.16 0.64 -1.51
C HIS A 71 14.64 0.56 -1.88
N THR A 72 15.46 -0.25 -1.20
CA THR A 72 16.89 -0.41 -1.49
C THR A 72 17.21 -1.61 -2.36
N SER A 73 16.34 -2.63 -2.43
CA SER A 73 16.60 -3.83 -3.25
C SER A 73 16.58 -3.58 -4.78
N SER A 74 16.35 -2.34 -5.23
CA SER A 74 16.35 -1.97 -6.66
C SER A 74 17.51 -1.06 -7.09
N LYS A 75 18.63 -1.00 -6.35
CA LYS A 75 19.81 -0.20 -6.75
C LYS A 75 21.04 -1.00 -7.20
N GLU A 76 20.85 -2.21 -7.73
CA GLU A 76 21.89 -2.91 -8.46
C GLU A 76 21.34 -3.59 -9.72
N ARG A 77 21.30 -2.82 -10.82
CA ARG A 77 21.54 -3.26 -12.21
C ARG A 77 21.73 -2.05 -13.12
#